data_AF-A0A172QMI8-F1
#
_entry.id   AF-A0A172QMI8-F1
#
_cell.length_a   1.000
_cell.length_b   1.000
_cell.length_c   1.000
_cell.angle_alpha   90.00
_cell.angle_beta   90.00
_cell.angle_gamma   90.00
#
_symmetry.space_group_name_H-M   'P 1'
#
loop_
_entity.id
_entity.type
_entity.pdbx_description
1 polymer ?
#
loop_
_entity_poly.entity_id
_entity_poly.type
_entity_poly.pdbx_seq_one_letter_code
_entity_poly.pdbx_strand_id
1 'polypeptide(L)' 'NSYWINQDSTYKYYEVVLVDQAHTVIRNDPRINWICNAVHKHRELRGLTSAGKKYRGLRGRGHLYHKA' A
#
# COMPACT_ATOMS: atom_id res chain seq x y z
N ASN A 1 2.73 -2.36 2.54
CA ASN A 1 3.23 -2.10 1.15
C ASN A 1 3.89 -3.38 0.67
N SER A 2 4.33 -3.48 -0.59
CA SER A 2 5.06 -4.65 -1.06
C SER A 2 6.13 -4.27 -2.08
N TYR A 3 7.14 -5.12 -2.25
CA TYR A 3 8.22 -4.96 -3.21
C TYR A 3 8.60 -6.30 -3.84
N TRP A 4 9.16 -6.23 -5.04
CA TRP A 4 9.62 -7.40 -5.79
C TRP A 4 10.90 -7.96 -5.17
N ILE A 5 10.98 -9.28 -5.04
CA ILE A 5 12.18 -9.97 -4.52
C ILE A 5 12.84 -10.78 -5.63
N ASN A 6 12.06 -11.62 -6.31
CA ASN A 6 12.57 -12.55 -7.30
C ASN A 6 11.46 -12.99 -8.27
N GLN A 7 11.83 -13.66 -9.35
CA GLN A 7 10.92 -14.35 -10.24
C GLN A 7 11.58 -15.61 -10.80
N ASP A 8 10.79 -16.63 -11.05
CA ASP A 8 11.20 -17.80 -11.82
C ASP A 8 10.37 -17.88 -13.12
N SER A 9 10.40 -19.01 -13.83
CA SER A 9 9.66 -19.19 -15.09
C SER A 9 8.13 -19.14 -14.91
N THR A 10 7.64 -19.41 -13.71
CA THR A 10 6.23 -19.69 -13.42
C THR A 10 5.64 -18.66 -12.45
N TYR A 11 6.44 -18.16 -11.51
CA TYR A 11 6.01 -17.37 -10.37
C TYR A 11 6.80 -16.06 -10.26
N LYS A 12 6.16 -15.07 -9.63
CA LYS A 12 6.78 -13.82 -9.21
C LYS A 12 6.61 -13.68 -7.71
N TYR A 13 7.70 -13.39 -7.02
CA TYR A 13 7.75 -13.33 -5.57
C TYR A 13 7.87 -11.87 -5.11
N TYR A 14 7.08 -11.54 -4.10
CA TYR A 14 7.02 -10.22 -3.50
C TYR A 14 7.04 -10.34 -1.98
N GLU A 15 7.73 -9.41 -1.31
CA GLU A 15 7.62 -9.25 0.13
C GLU A 15 6.48 -8.29 0.45
N VAL A 16 5.64 -8.65 1.41
CA VAL A 16 4.54 -7.81 1.86
C VAL A 16 4.80 -7.36 3.28
N VAL A 17 4.96 -6.04 3.46
CA VAL A 17 5.09 -5.41 4.77
C VAL A 17 3.70 -5.19 5.37
N LEU A 18 3.45 -5.87 6.49
CA LEU A 18 2.25 -5.78 7.31
C LEU A 18 2.56 -5.08 8.65
N VAL A 19 1.53 -4.52 9.28
CA VAL A 19 1.64 -3.83 10.57
C VAL A 19 0.46 -4.25 11.44
N ASP A 20 0.73 -4.59 12.71
CA ASP A 20 -0.30 -4.81 13.71
C ASP A 20 -0.76 -3.48 14.33
N GLN A 21 -2.02 -3.13 14.12
CA GLN A 21 -2.65 -1.91 14.63
C GLN A 21 -3.00 -1.95 16.13
N ALA A 22 -3.07 -3.15 16.74
CA ALA A 22 -3.40 -3.32 18.15
C ALA A 22 -2.16 -3.16 19.05
N HIS A 23 -0.97 -3.30 18.50
CA HIS A 23 0.29 -3.21 19.23
C HIS A 23 0.54 -1.78 19.77
N THR A 24 0.86 -1.67 21.06
CA THR A 24 1.05 -0.39 21.76
C THR A 24 2.12 0.50 21.14
N VAL A 25 3.26 -0.08 20.74
CA VAL A 25 4.35 0.64 20.06
C VAL A 25 3.87 1.31 18.76
N ILE A 26 2.98 0.67 18.00
CA ILE A 26 2.45 1.26 16.76
C ILE A 26 1.45 2.38 17.07
N ARG A 27 0.62 2.21 18.09
CA ARG A 27 -0.38 3.22 18.48
C ARG A 27 0.26 4.48 19.05
N ASN A 28 1.38 4.34 19.75
CA ASN A 28 2.05 5.44 20.43
C ASN A 28 3.09 6.16 19.54
N ASP A 29 3.55 5.56 18.44
CA ASP A 29 4.51 6.20 17.52
C ASP A 29 3.77 7.15 16.53
N PRO A 30 3.96 8.47 16.64
CA PRO A 30 3.26 9.45 15.80
C PRO A 30 3.59 9.37 14.31
N ARG A 31 4.66 8.67 13.93
CA ARG A 31 5.07 8.52 12.51
C ARG A 31 4.21 7.49 11.77
N ILE A 32 3.66 6.50 12.48
CA ILE A 32 2.95 5.36 11.88
C ILE A 32 1.55 5.15 12.42
N ASN A 33 1.20 5.71 13.59
CA ASN A 33 -0.10 5.50 14.24
C ASN A 33 -1.31 5.90 13.39
N TRP A 34 -1.12 6.70 12.32
CA TRP A 34 -2.16 6.98 11.33
C TRP A 34 -2.79 5.68 10.79
N ILE A 35 -2.03 4.59 10.65
CA ILE A 35 -2.52 3.31 10.14
C ILE A 35 -3.60 2.68 11.04
N CYS A 36 -3.64 3.04 12.33
CA CYS A 36 -4.57 2.48 13.30
C CYS A 36 -6.01 3.00 13.14
N ASN A 37 -6.24 4.09 12.38
CA ASN A 37 -7.58 4.61 12.16
C ASN A 37 -8.42 3.65 11.30
N ALA A 38 -9.71 3.49 11.60
CA ALA A 38 -10.59 2.52 10.93
C ALA A 38 -10.68 2.72 9.40
N VAL A 39 -10.48 3.95 8.91
CA VAL A 39 -10.48 4.28 7.48
C VAL A 39 -9.32 3.65 6.70
N HIS A 40 -8.29 3.14 7.38
CA HIS A 40 -7.12 2.51 6.79
C HIS A 40 -7.14 0.98 6.85
N LYS A 41 -8.27 0.38 7.21
CA LYS A 41 -8.51 -1.06 7.01
C LYS A 41 -8.57 -1.41 5.52
N HIS A 42 -8.13 -2.60 5.16
CA HIS A 42 -8.23 -3.16 3.81
C HIS A 42 -7.81 -2.17 2.69
N ARG A 43 -6.61 -1.59 2.81
CA ARG A 43 -6.07 -0.65 1.80
C ARG A 43 -5.71 -1.35 0.51
N GLU A 44 -5.36 -2.63 0.59
CA GLU A 44 -5.08 -3.53 -0.53
C GLU A 44 -6.32 -3.75 -1.39
N LEU A 45 -7.47 -4.06 -0.79
CA LEU A 45 -8.73 -4.28 -1.53
C LEU A 45 -9.23 -3.01 -2.24
N ARG A 46 -8.96 -1.84 -1.66
CA ARG A 46 -9.38 -0.54 -2.23
C ARG A 46 -8.35 0.10 -3.16
N GLY A 47 -7.24 -0.58 -3.43
CA GLY A 47 -6.20 -0.05 -4.33
C GLY A 47 -5.52 1.22 -3.81
N LEU A 48 -5.39 1.39 -2.50
CA LEU A 48 -4.73 2.55 -1.86
C LEU A 48 -3.24 2.33 -1.59
N THR A 49 -2.74 1.12 -1.82
CA THR A 49 -1.30 0.80 -1.77
C THR A 49 -0.55 1.41 -2.96
N SER A 50 0.78 1.41 -2.88
CA SER A 50 1.62 1.96 -3.95
C SER A 50 1.40 1.27 -5.32
N ALA A 51 1.19 -0.05 -5.32
CA ALA A 51 0.84 -0.82 -6.51
C ALA A 51 -0.59 -0.53 -7.00
N GLY A 52 -1.57 -0.46 -6.08
CA GLY A 52 -2.95 -0.12 -6.42
C GLY A 52 -3.08 1.26 -7.06
N LYS A 53 -2.40 2.28 -6.51
CA LYS A 53 -2.34 3.62 -7.10
C LYS A 53 -1.70 3.63 -8.50
N LYS A 54 -0.70 2.77 -8.76
CA LYS A 54 -0.07 2.65 -10.08
C LYS A 54 -1.06 2.13 -11.12
N TYR A 55 -1.74 1.03 -10.81
CA TYR A 55 -2.75 0.44 -11.70
C TYR A 55 -3.90 1.41 -12.00
N ARG A 56 -4.35 2.16 -10.97
CA ARG A 56 -5.40 3.18 -11.12
C ARG A 56 -4.96 4.45 -11.86
N GLY A 57 -3.71 4.55 -12.33
CA GLY A 57 -3.21 5.75 -13.00
C GLY A 57 -2.89 6.94 -12.08
N LEU A 58 -3.04 6.80 -10.76
CA LEU A 58 -2.94 7.91 -9.79
C LEU A 58 -1.50 8.34 -9.43
N ARG A 59 -0.49 7.89 -10.18
CA ARG A 59 0.91 8.28 -9.96
C ARG A 59 1.34 9.51 -10.76
N GLY A 60 0.64 9.84 -11.84
CA GLY A 60 0.95 11.02 -12.63
C GLY A 60 -0.03 12.15 -12.40
N ARG A 61 0.30 13.29 -12.99
CA ARG A 61 -0.47 14.54 -12.95
C ARG A 61 -0.40 15.18 -14.35
N GLY A 62 -1.36 16.05 -14.68
CA GLY A 62 -1.42 16.76 -15.96
C GLY A 62 -2.44 16.19 -16.94
N HIS A 63 -2.39 16.62 -18.20
CA HIS A 63 -3.44 16.37 -19.19
C HIS A 63 -3.73 14.88 -19.45
N LEU A 64 -2.71 14.03 -19.33
CA LEU A 64 -2.82 12.56 -19.49
C LEU A 64 -3.58 11.88 -18.34
N TYR A 65 -3.81 12.58 -17.22
CA TYR A 65 -4.40 12.04 -16.00
C TYR A 65 -5.75 12.69 -15.65
N HIS A 66 -6.32 13.52 -16.54
CA HIS A 66 -7.54 14.28 -16.22
C HIS A 66 -8.82 13.42 -16.09
N LYS A 67 -8.79 12.17 -16.57
CA LYS A 67 -9.91 11.20 -16.49
C LYS A 67 -9.70 10.12 -15.43
N ALA A 68 -8.53 10.12 -14.78
CA ALA A 68 -8.17 9.14 -13.75
C ALA A 68 -8.64 9.58 -12.37
#